data_AF-C1LH00-F1
#
_entry.id   AF-C1LH00-F1
#
_cell.length_a   1.000
_cell.length_b   1.000
_cell.length_c   1.000
_cell.angle_alpha   90.00
_cell.angle_beta   90.00
_cell.angle_gamma   90.00
#
_symmetry.space_group_name_H-M   'P 1'
#
loop_
_entity.id
_entity.type
_entity.pdbx_description
1 polymer ?
#
loop_
_entity_poly.entity_id
_entity_poly.type
_entity_poly.pdbx_seq_one_letter_code
_entity_poly.pdbx_strand_id
1 'polypeptide(L)'
;MSSSSSSSSSLLYINVLLLVLIHSSIQQGILNDAISNATRRLLEAQDLKNRYLSSIVNTRNSINQKRDNLIDKQPSVKEELEKYEDCQIEVHHKELVNRLLTNLNKFQEELRRNYPKHSEKIIKELNEDIVKMKEYRDTLMDEEENKMCEKPENIDSNDLAKLSELLLKYFEDDYYIALYTLKEEYLSELIKILKNAA
;
A
#
# COMPACT_ATOMS: atom_id res chain seq x y z
N MET A 1 -62.26 -39.80 24.02
CA MET A 1 -61.62 -38.49 24.22
C MET A 1 -60.39 -38.78 25.08
N SER A 2 -59.16 -38.66 24.60
CA SER A 2 -58.54 -37.38 24.23
C SER A 2 -57.47 -37.58 23.17
N SER A 3 -57.52 -36.69 22.18
CA SER A 3 -56.58 -36.55 21.08
C SER A 3 -55.17 -36.23 21.57
N SER A 4 -54.22 -37.01 21.07
CA SER A 4 -52.78 -36.78 21.07
C SER A 4 -52.45 -35.53 20.22
N SER A 5 -52.12 -34.43 20.87
CA SER A 5 -51.69 -33.20 20.18
C SER A 5 -50.66 -32.44 21.01
N SER A 6 -49.43 -32.97 21.12
CA SER A 6 -48.28 -32.20 21.65
C SER A 6 -46.95 -32.43 20.94
N SER A 7 -46.93 -33.13 19.80
CA SER A 7 -45.68 -33.49 19.09
C SER A 7 -45.23 -32.50 18.02
N SER A 8 -46.07 -31.50 17.65
CA SER A 8 -45.75 -30.56 16.58
C SER A 8 -44.82 -29.43 17.03
N SER A 9 -45.00 -28.91 18.25
CA SER A 9 -44.26 -27.76 18.75
C SER A 9 -42.81 -28.07 19.12
N SER A 10 -42.53 -29.27 19.64
CA SER A 10 -41.17 -29.72 19.99
C SER A 10 -40.31 -30.00 18.77
N LEU A 11 -40.88 -30.61 17.73
CA LEU A 11 -40.18 -30.85 16.45
C LEU A 11 -39.88 -29.54 15.72
N LEU A 12 -40.81 -28.58 15.72
CA LEU A 12 -40.57 -27.24 15.19
C LEU A 12 -39.44 -26.52 15.95
N TYR A 13 -39.43 -26.60 17.29
CA TYR A 13 -38.40 -25.99 18.12
C TYR A 13 -37.01 -26.60 17.87
N ILE A 14 -36.92 -27.94 17.77
CA ILE A 14 -35.66 -28.63 17.44
C ILE A 14 -35.15 -28.22 16.06
N ASN A 15 -36.03 -28.15 15.05
CA ASN A 15 -35.65 -27.72 13.70
C ASN A 15 -35.16 -26.28 13.65
N VAL A 16 -35.80 -25.36 14.39
CA VAL A 16 -35.37 -23.97 14.51
C VAL A 16 -34.00 -23.88 15.19
N LEU A 17 -33.78 -24.59 16.29
CA LEU A 17 -32.48 -24.63 16.96
C LEU A 17 -31.38 -25.18 16.06
N LEU A 18 -31.65 -26.26 15.33
CA LEU A 18 -30.69 -26.84 14.37
C LEU A 18 -30.33 -25.85 13.27
N LEU A 19 -31.31 -25.13 12.72
CA LEU A 19 -31.06 -24.09 11.71
C LEU A 19 -30.22 -22.94 12.28
N VAL A 20 -30.49 -22.50 13.52
CA VAL A 20 -29.69 -21.48 14.20
C VAL A 20 -28.26 -21.96 14.40
N LEU A 21 -28.06 -23.20 14.85
CA LEU A 21 -26.73 -23.77 15.05
C LEU A 21 -25.95 -23.91 13.74
N ILE A 22 -26.59 -24.43 12.69
CA ILE A 22 -26.00 -24.55 11.35
C ILE A 22 -25.61 -23.16 10.83
N HIS A 23 -26.50 -22.17 10.97
CA HIS A 23 -26.22 -20.80 10.55
C HIS A 23 -25.02 -20.20 11.30
N SER A 24 -24.99 -20.35 12.62
CA SER A 24 -23.87 -19.88 13.46
C SER A 24 -22.55 -20.56 13.09
N SER A 25 -22.54 -21.88 12.86
CA SER A 25 -21.32 -22.60 12.44
C SER A 25 -20.83 -22.16 11.07
N ILE A 26 -21.73 -21.95 10.11
CA ILE A 26 -21.38 -21.42 8.78
C ILE A 26 -20.80 -20.01 8.91
N GLN A 27 -21.41 -19.15 9.72
CA GLN A 27 -20.95 -17.78 9.93
C GLN A 27 -19.55 -17.74 10.57
N GLN A 28 -19.29 -18.58 11.56
CA GLN A 28 -17.96 -18.74 12.15
C GLN A 28 -16.92 -19.22 11.13
N GLY A 29 -17.27 -20.18 10.28
CA GLY A 29 -16.39 -20.65 9.20
C GLY A 29 -15.98 -19.52 8.26
N ILE A 30 -16.96 -18.74 7.78
CA ILE A 30 -16.72 -17.59 6.89
C ILE A 30 -15.80 -16.54 7.53
N LEU A 31 -16.00 -16.25 8.83
CA LEU A 31 -15.17 -15.28 9.55
C LEU A 31 -13.74 -15.77 9.73
N ASN A 32 -13.53 -17.05 10.03
CA ASN A 32 -12.20 -17.64 10.15
C ASN A 32 -11.42 -17.58 8.83
N ASP A 33 -12.08 -17.84 7.71
CA ASP A 33 -11.49 -17.72 6.37
C ASP A 33 -11.11 -16.27 6.06
N ALA A 34 -11.99 -15.32 6.40
CA ALA A 34 -11.73 -13.89 6.23
C ALA A 34 -10.53 -13.42 7.07
N ILE A 35 -10.45 -13.83 8.34
CA ILE A 35 -9.32 -13.54 9.24
C ILE A 35 -8.02 -14.12 8.67
N SER A 36 -8.05 -15.37 8.22
CA SER A 36 -6.87 -16.04 7.65
C SER A 36 -6.39 -15.35 6.37
N ASN A 37 -7.30 -14.98 5.48
CA ASN A 37 -6.97 -14.24 4.26
C ASN A 37 -6.40 -12.85 4.56
N ALA A 38 -7.01 -12.10 5.48
CA ALA A 38 -6.50 -10.78 5.89
C ALA A 38 -5.12 -10.88 6.54
N THR A 39 -4.91 -11.90 7.39
CA THR A 39 -3.62 -12.17 8.04
C THR A 39 -2.54 -12.51 7.03
N ARG A 40 -2.82 -13.37 6.04
CA ARG A 40 -1.87 -13.68 4.97
C ARG A 40 -1.45 -12.42 4.21
N ARG A 41 -2.41 -11.57 3.83
CA ARG A 41 -2.14 -10.32 3.12
C ARG A 41 -1.34 -9.32 3.96
N LEU A 42 -1.58 -9.29 5.28
CA LEU A 42 -0.80 -8.48 6.22
C LEU A 42 0.66 -8.92 6.25
N LEU A 43 0.91 -10.24 6.37
CA LEU A 43 2.26 -10.80 6.36
C LEU A 43 2.97 -10.54 5.04
N GLU A 44 2.27 -10.64 3.90
CA GLU A 44 2.81 -10.29 2.59
C GLU A 44 3.20 -8.80 2.51
N ALA A 45 2.35 -7.89 3.00
CA ALA A 45 2.66 -6.47 3.03
C ALA A 45 3.88 -6.18 3.91
N GLN A 46 3.99 -6.83 5.08
CA GLN A 46 5.13 -6.69 5.98
C GLN A 46 6.43 -7.21 5.37
N ASP A 47 6.41 -8.40 4.74
CA ASP A 47 7.58 -8.96 4.05
C ASP A 47 8.05 -8.03 2.93
N LEU A 48 7.13 -7.57 2.08
CA LEU A 48 7.45 -6.64 0.99
C LEU A 48 8.01 -5.33 1.53
N LYS A 49 7.36 -4.70 2.51
CA LYS A 49 7.86 -3.48 3.18
C LYS A 49 9.30 -3.67 3.66
N ASN A 50 9.60 -4.78 4.34
CA ASN A 50 10.93 -5.05 4.86
C ASN A 50 11.98 -5.25 3.75
N ARG A 51 11.60 -5.89 2.64
CA ARG A 51 12.49 -6.01 1.46
C ARG A 51 12.83 -4.64 0.89
N TYR A 52 11.85 -3.74 0.74
CA TYR A 52 12.09 -2.39 0.23
C TYR A 52 12.87 -1.52 1.22
N LEU A 53 12.60 -1.64 2.53
CA LEU A 53 13.40 -0.98 3.57
C LEU A 53 14.88 -1.41 3.55
N SER A 54 15.15 -2.68 3.22
CA SER A 54 16.53 -3.14 3.03
C SER A 54 17.12 -2.63 1.70
N SER A 55 16.33 -2.67 0.62
CA SER A 55 16.75 -2.21 -0.72
C SER A 55 17.10 -0.73 -0.72
N ILE A 56 16.27 0.13 -0.13
CA ILE A 56 16.45 1.59 -0.17
C ILE A 56 17.76 2.04 0.49
N VAL A 57 18.20 1.36 1.56
CA VAL A 57 19.49 1.62 2.22
C VAL A 57 20.65 1.30 1.29
N ASN A 58 20.60 0.15 0.62
CA ASN A 58 21.62 -0.25 -0.34
C ASN A 58 21.63 0.70 -1.55
N THR A 59 20.46 1.04 -2.09
CA THR A 59 20.34 1.98 -3.22
C THR A 59 20.89 3.35 -2.86
N ARG A 60 20.58 3.89 -1.67
CA ARG A 60 21.14 5.15 -1.17
C ARG A 60 22.66 5.11 -1.08
N ASN A 61 23.24 4.02 -0.59
CA ASN A 61 24.70 3.86 -0.54
C ASN A 61 25.31 3.87 -1.95
N SER A 62 24.68 3.18 -2.91
CA SER A 62 25.13 3.18 -4.30
C SER A 62 25.02 4.56 -4.96
N ILE A 63 23.96 5.33 -4.67
CA ILE A 63 23.81 6.73 -5.13
C ILE A 63 24.97 7.57 -4.60
N ASN A 64 25.21 7.55 -3.29
CA ASN A 64 26.28 8.33 -2.66
C ASN A 64 27.65 7.96 -3.25
N GLN A 65 27.96 6.65 -3.36
CA GLN A 65 29.21 6.21 -4.00
C GLN A 65 29.33 6.69 -5.45
N LYS A 66 28.24 6.65 -6.22
CA LYS A 66 28.26 7.11 -7.61
C LYS A 66 28.47 8.62 -7.69
N ARG A 67 27.80 9.38 -6.84
CA ARG A 67 27.93 10.84 -6.72
C ARG A 67 29.35 11.24 -6.35
N ASP A 68 29.91 10.62 -5.30
CA ASP A 68 31.27 10.90 -4.84
C ASP A 68 32.30 10.62 -5.94
N ASN A 69 32.18 9.49 -6.64
CA ASN A 69 33.05 9.17 -7.78
C ASN A 69 32.95 10.18 -8.94
N LEU A 70 31.76 10.74 -9.19
CA LEU A 70 31.56 11.77 -10.21
C LEU A 70 32.23 13.09 -9.82
N ILE A 71 32.04 13.51 -8.56
CA ILE A 71 32.64 14.72 -8.00
C ILE A 71 34.16 14.59 -7.93
N ASP A 72 34.71 13.46 -7.53
CA ASP A 72 36.16 13.23 -7.45
C ASP A 72 36.83 13.32 -8.83
N LYS A 73 36.17 12.80 -9.88
CA LYS A 73 36.68 12.90 -11.27
C LYS A 73 36.63 14.33 -11.80
N GLN A 74 35.58 15.08 -11.46
CA GLN A 74 35.36 16.43 -11.97
C GLN A 74 34.70 17.31 -10.90
N PRO A 75 35.46 17.92 -9.97
CA PRO A 75 34.89 18.64 -8.84
C PRO A 75 34.00 19.83 -9.22
N SER A 76 34.21 20.42 -10.41
CA SER A 76 33.44 21.58 -10.88
C SER A 76 31.98 21.27 -11.18
N VAL A 77 31.58 20.00 -11.37
CA VAL A 77 30.19 19.62 -11.70
C VAL A 77 29.31 19.43 -10.47
N LYS A 78 29.84 19.59 -9.27
CA LYS A 78 29.11 19.29 -8.02
C LYS A 78 27.75 20.00 -7.94
N GLU A 79 27.74 21.31 -8.18
CA GLU A 79 26.52 22.11 -8.09
C GLU A 79 25.49 21.73 -9.16
N GLU A 80 25.94 21.47 -10.39
CA GLU A 80 25.08 21.01 -11.49
C GLU A 80 24.51 19.62 -11.22
N LEU A 81 25.30 18.72 -10.62
CA LEU A 81 24.87 17.39 -10.23
C LEU A 81 23.82 17.43 -9.12
N GLU A 82 24.01 18.27 -8.10
CA GLU A 82 23.01 18.50 -7.04
C GLU A 82 21.69 19.02 -7.62
N LYS A 83 21.75 20.03 -8.52
CA LYS A 83 20.57 20.54 -9.23
C LYS A 83 19.86 19.47 -10.07
N TYR A 84 20.63 18.61 -10.73
CA TYR A 84 20.09 17.48 -11.49
C TYR A 84 19.40 16.46 -10.59
N GLU A 85 20.03 16.06 -9.47
CA GLU A 85 19.44 15.15 -8.48
C GLU A 85 18.13 15.72 -7.91
N ASP A 86 18.12 16.99 -7.52
CA ASP A 86 16.93 17.68 -6.99
C ASP A 86 15.78 17.71 -8.00
N CYS A 87 16.09 18.02 -9.28
CA CYS A 87 15.08 17.95 -10.33
C CYS A 87 14.52 16.52 -10.52
N GLN A 88 15.38 15.50 -10.51
CA GLN A 88 14.94 14.10 -10.63
C GLN A 88 14.04 13.69 -9.47
N ILE A 89 14.33 14.15 -8.25
CA ILE A 89 13.46 13.95 -7.08
C ILE A 89 12.06 14.50 -7.37
N GLU A 90 11.96 15.75 -7.80
CA GLU A 90 10.67 16.39 -8.06
C GLU A 90 9.87 15.67 -9.16
N VAL A 91 10.52 15.33 -10.28
CA VAL A 91 9.88 14.65 -11.41
C VAL A 91 9.33 13.28 -11.00
N HIS A 92 10.16 12.45 -10.37
CA HIS A 92 9.74 11.11 -9.96
C HIS A 92 8.71 11.14 -8.84
N HIS A 93 8.82 12.10 -7.91
CA HIS A 93 7.86 12.24 -6.83
C HIS A 93 6.44 12.51 -7.36
N LYS A 94 6.28 13.41 -8.35
CA LYS A 94 4.99 13.65 -9.02
C LYS A 94 4.41 12.38 -9.64
N GLU A 95 5.23 11.61 -10.35
CA GLU A 95 4.79 10.35 -10.97
C GLU A 95 4.35 9.31 -9.93
N LEU A 96 5.13 9.15 -8.86
CA LEU A 96 4.90 8.11 -7.86
C LEU A 96 3.67 8.39 -6.99
N VAL A 97 3.36 9.66 -6.71
CA VAL A 97 2.11 10.03 -6.01
C VAL A 97 0.88 9.60 -6.82
N ASN A 98 0.89 9.77 -8.14
CA ASN A 98 -0.20 9.30 -9.02
C ASN A 98 -0.35 7.77 -9.00
N ARG A 99 0.79 7.06 -9.03
CA ARG A 99 0.82 5.60 -8.93
C ARG A 99 0.31 5.13 -7.56
N LEU A 100 0.63 5.84 -6.47
CA LEU A 100 0.19 5.54 -5.11
C LEU A 100 -1.33 5.65 -5.00
N LEU A 101 -1.90 6.77 -5.42
CA LEU A 101 -3.35 6.99 -5.44
C LEU A 101 -4.07 5.88 -6.23
N THR A 102 -3.54 5.48 -7.38
CA THR A 102 -4.10 4.39 -8.18
C THR A 102 -4.09 3.06 -7.41
N ASN A 103 -3.01 2.74 -6.71
CA ASN A 103 -2.90 1.49 -5.95
C ASN A 103 -3.74 1.50 -4.68
N LEU A 104 -3.92 2.65 -4.02
CA LEU A 104 -4.81 2.79 -2.88
C LEU A 104 -6.28 2.63 -3.27
N ASN A 105 -6.70 3.18 -4.41
CA ASN A 105 -8.05 2.95 -4.94
C ASN A 105 -8.28 1.45 -5.24
N LYS A 106 -7.31 0.77 -5.87
CA LYS A 106 -7.39 -0.69 -6.09
C LYS A 106 -7.50 -1.46 -4.76
N PHE A 107 -6.70 -1.08 -3.77
CA PHE A 107 -6.74 -1.70 -2.45
C PHE A 107 -8.10 -1.47 -1.75
N GLN A 108 -8.68 -0.28 -1.88
CA GLN A 108 -10.04 0.01 -1.38
C GLN A 108 -11.09 -0.92 -2.02
N GLU A 109 -11.03 -1.12 -3.34
CA GLU A 109 -11.92 -2.06 -4.04
C GLU A 109 -11.72 -3.51 -3.60
N GLU A 110 -10.47 -3.93 -3.39
CA GLU A 110 -10.17 -5.26 -2.84
C GLU A 110 -10.74 -5.44 -1.43
N LEU A 111 -10.72 -4.40 -0.59
CA LEU A 111 -11.34 -4.44 0.74
C LEU A 111 -12.85 -4.60 0.65
N ARG A 112 -13.51 -3.80 -0.21
CA ARG A 112 -14.96 -3.88 -0.48
C ARG A 112 -15.37 -5.27 -0.91
N ARG A 113 -14.65 -5.85 -1.88
CA ARG A 113 -14.98 -7.16 -2.46
C ARG A 113 -14.75 -8.30 -1.50
N ASN A 114 -13.63 -8.30 -0.78
CA ASN A 114 -13.23 -9.43 0.05
C ASN A 114 -13.85 -9.38 1.46
N TYR A 115 -14.27 -8.20 1.94
CA TYR A 115 -14.77 -8.00 3.31
C TYR A 115 -15.99 -7.06 3.36
N PRO A 116 -17.06 -7.31 2.59
CA PRO A 116 -18.14 -6.35 2.34
C PRO A 116 -18.91 -5.88 3.59
N LYS A 117 -18.89 -6.65 4.69
CA LYS A 117 -19.57 -6.30 5.96
C LYS A 117 -18.65 -5.78 7.06
N HIS A 118 -17.33 -5.90 6.87
CA HIS A 118 -16.35 -5.65 7.94
C HIS A 118 -15.31 -4.59 7.55
N SER A 119 -15.34 -4.10 6.31
CA SER A 119 -14.39 -3.10 5.80
C SER A 119 -14.93 -1.67 5.80
N GLU A 120 -16.21 -1.43 6.12
CA GLU A 120 -16.82 -0.10 5.98
C GLU A 120 -16.06 1.00 6.72
N LYS A 121 -15.71 0.75 8.00
CA LYS A 121 -14.89 1.67 8.82
C LYS A 121 -13.52 1.93 8.17
N ILE A 122 -12.82 0.86 7.79
CA ILE A 122 -11.49 0.90 7.15
C ILE A 122 -11.52 1.69 5.84
N ILE A 123 -12.54 1.46 5.03
CA ILE A 123 -12.73 2.12 3.73
C ILE A 123 -12.96 3.62 3.92
N LYS A 124 -13.68 4.01 4.97
CA LYS A 124 -13.91 5.42 5.29
C LYS A 124 -12.59 6.11 5.65
N GLU A 125 -11.81 5.53 6.55
CA GLU A 125 -10.50 6.04 6.96
C GLU A 125 -9.53 6.12 5.76
N LEU A 126 -9.44 5.04 4.97
CA LEU A 126 -8.65 5.01 3.74
C LEU A 126 -9.10 6.08 2.73
N ASN A 127 -10.39 6.36 2.64
CA ASN A 127 -10.90 7.40 1.75
C ASN A 127 -10.48 8.80 2.20
N GLU A 128 -10.47 9.07 3.51
CA GLU A 128 -9.98 10.33 4.06
C GLU A 128 -8.49 10.56 3.69
N ASP A 129 -7.67 9.52 3.78
CA ASP A 129 -6.26 9.61 3.38
C ASP A 129 -6.07 9.76 1.86
N ILE A 130 -6.87 9.04 1.06
CA ILE A 130 -6.87 9.20 -0.40
C ILE A 130 -7.24 10.64 -0.78
N VAL A 131 -8.20 11.26 -0.09
CA VAL A 131 -8.58 12.67 -0.35
C VAL A 131 -7.41 13.61 -0.03
N LYS A 132 -6.78 13.48 1.14
CA LYS A 132 -5.60 14.30 1.50
C LYS A 132 -4.47 14.14 0.48
N MET A 133 -4.21 12.92 0.02
CA MET A 133 -3.18 12.65 -0.99
C MET A 133 -3.54 13.23 -2.36
N LYS A 134 -4.83 13.29 -2.73
CA LYS A 134 -5.28 13.96 -3.95
C LYS A 134 -5.07 15.47 -3.87
N GLU A 135 -5.41 16.09 -2.74
CA GLU A 135 -5.19 17.53 -2.51
C GLU A 135 -3.69 17.86 -2.57
N TYR A 136 -2.85 17.03 -1.94
CA TYR A 136 -1.40 17.16 -2.01
C TYR A 136 -0.88 17.03 -3.45
N ARG A 137 -1.35 16.02 -4.18
CA ARG A 137 -1.02 15.85 -5.60
C ARG A 137 -1.42 17.08 -6.41
N ASP A 138 -2.62 17.60 -6.23
CA ASP A 138 -3.11 18.75 -7.01
C ASP A 138 -2.20 19.97 -6.79
N THR A 139 -1.76 20.19 -5.54
CA THR A 139 -0.76 21.22 -5.21
C THR A 139 0.58 20.99 -5.92
N LEU A 140 1.05 19.74 -6.01
CA LEU A 140 2.29 19.40 -6.72
C LEU A 140 2.18 19.55 -8.26
N MET A 141 0.98 19.40 -8.82
CA MET A 141 0.75 19.43 -10.27
C MET A 141 0.49 20.84 -10.80
N ASP A 142 0.05 21.78 -9.94
CA ASP A 142 -0.05 23.20 -10.27
C ASP A 142 1.32 23.84 -10.56
N GLU A 143 2.41 23.21 -10.12
CA GLU A 143 3.78 23.59 -10.46
C GLU A 143 4.18 23.03 -11.84
N GLU A 144 4.29 23.92 -12.84
CA GLU A 144 4.77 23.72 -14.23
C GLU A 144 4.94 22.25 -14.71
N GLU A 145 3.95 21.75 -15.45
CA GLU A 145 4.02 20.45 -16.13
C GLU A 145 5.11 20.49 -17.22
N ASN A 146 6.02 19.52 -17.21
CA ASN A 146 7.16 19.32 -18.15
C ASN A 146 8.51 19.94 -17.76
N LYS A 147 8.90 19.89 -16.48
CA LYS A 147 10.29 20.11 -16.09
C LYS A 147 11.19 18.98 -16.62
N MET A 148 11.94 19.24 -17.69
CA MET A 148 13.05 18.38 -18.09
C MET A 148 14.27 18.73 -17.25
N CYS A 149 14.90 17.73 -16.62
CA CYS A 149 16.09 17.97 -15.83
C CYS A 149 17.30 18.25 -16.73
N GLU A 150 17.87 19.44 -16.57
CA GLU A 150 19.09 19.85 -17.26
C GLU A 150 20.24 18.93 -16.85
N LYS A 151 20.88 18.31 -17.84
CA LYS A 151 22.00 17.41 -17.60
C LYS A 151 23.26 18.24 -17.31
N PRO A 152 24.05 17.88 -16.28
CA PRO A 152 25.32 18.54 -16.02
C PRO A 152 26.24 18.47 -17.24
N GLU A 153 26.93 19.58 -17.53
CA GLU A 153 27.91 19.60 -18.60
C GLU A 153 29.17 18.85 -18.13
N ASN A 154 29.91 18.24 -19.05
CA ASN A 154 31.19 17.57 -18.76
C ASN A 154 31.12 16.31 -17.87
N ILE A 155 29.94 15.70 -17.70
CA ILE A 155 29.79 14.34 -17.15
C ILE A 155 29.60 13.33 -18.29
N ASP A 156 30.26 12.17 -18.19
CA ASP A 156 30.02 11.07 -19.13
C ASP A 156 28.56 10.61 -19.07
N SER A 157 27.93 10.52 -20.25
CA SER A 157 26.51 10.19 -20.36
C SER A 157 26.13 8.83 -19.75
N ASN A 158 27.03 7.83 -19.78
CA ASN A 158 26.75 6.53 -19.17
C ASN A 158 26.86 6.61 -17.65
N ASP A 159 27.80 7.39 -17.13
CA ASP A 159 27.91 7.63 -15.69
C ASP A 159 26.69 8.37 -15.15
N LEU A 160 26.18 9.37 -15.87
CA LEU A 160 24.95 10.08 -15.51
C LEU A 160 23.71 9.20 -15.61
N ALA A 161 23.61 8.36 -16.65
CA ALA A 161 22.50 7.42 -16.81
C ALA A 161 22.42 6.42 -15.63
N LYS A 162 23.57 5.87 -15.21
CA LYS A 162 23.64 4.98 -14.03
C LYS A 162 23.19 5.67 -12.74
N LEU A 163 23.56 6.94 -12.54
CA LEU A 163 23.07 7.69 -11.39
C LEU A 163 21.54 7.87 -11.47
N SER A 164 21.01 8.20 -12.65
CA SER A 164 19.58 8.33 -12.88
C SER A 164 18.82 7.02 -12.58
N GLU A 165 19.33 5.87 -13.00
CA GLU A 165 18.75 4.56 -12.71
C GLU A 165 18.72 4.27 -11.20
N LEU A 166 19.79 4.62 -10.48
CA LEU A 166 19.86 4.45 -9.03
C LEU A 166 18.87 5.37 -8.30
N LEU A 167 18.75 6.62 -8.73
CA LEU A 167 17.76 7.57 -8.21
C LEU A 167 16.34 7.06 -8.42
N LEU A 168 15.99 6.64 -9.65
CA LEU A 168 14.68 6.06 -9.95
C LEU A 168 14.38 4.86 -9.03
N LYS A 169 15.32 3.93 -8.89
CA LYS A 169 15.17 2.78 -7.99
C LYS A 169 14.93 3.20 -6.55
N TYR A 170 15.65 4.21 -6.07
CA TYR A 170 15.50 4.71 -4.71
C TYR A 170 14.07 5.27 -4.48
N PHE A 171 13.55 6.03 -5.45
CA PHE A 171 12.18 6.54 -5.35
C PHE A 171 11.12 5.45 -5.48
N GLU A 172 11.34 4.45 -6.33
CA GLU A 172 10.46 3.28 -6.40
C GLU A 172 10.42 2.51 -5.09
N ASP A 173 11.58 2.29 -4.46
CA ASP A 173 11.66 1.64 -3.15
C ASP A 173 10.89 2.45 -2.08
N ASP A 174 11.08 3.77 -2.03
CA ASP A 174 10.38 4.67 -1.11
C ASP A 174 8.86 4.64 -1.29
N TYR A 175 8.42 4.69 -2.55
CA TYR A 175 7.02 4.53 -2.94
C TYR A 175 6.42 3.21 -2.42
N TYR A 176 7.12 2.09 -2.62
CA TYR A 176 6.62 0.79 -2.17
C TYR A 176 6.59 0.70 -0.64
N ILE A 177 7.56 1.29 0.05
CA ILE A 177 7.55 1.39 1.52
C ILE A 177 6.28 2.11 1.99
N ALA A 178 5.95 3.26 1.40
CA ALA A 178 4.75 4.02 1.73
C ALA A 178 3.47 3.19 1.48
N LEU A 179 3.35 2.57 0.31
CA LEU A 179 2.19 1.73 -0.05
C LEU A 179 1.99 0.57 0.93
N TYR A 180 3.05 -0.17 1.25
CA TYR A 180 2.93 -1.33 2.12
C TYR A 180 2.76 -0.96 3.60
N THR A 181 3.26 0.20 4.03
CA THR A 181 2.97 0.74 5.36
C THR A 181 1.48 1.00 5.55
N LEU A 182 0.84 1.67 4.59
CA LEU A 182 -0.62 1.91 4.62
C LEU A 182 -1.40 0.59 4.59
N LYS A 183 -1.02 -0.34 3.70
CA LYS A 183 -1.67 -1.66 3.64
C LYS A 183 -1.56 -2.42 4.95
N GLU A 184 -0.40 -2.40 5.59
CA GLU A 184 -0.18 -3.04 6.89
C GLU A 184 -1.09 -2.46 7.97
N GLU A 185 -1.17 -1.14 8.07
CA GLU A 185 -2.02 -0.44 9.04
C GLU A 185 -3.50 -0.83 8.87
N TYR A 186 -4.03 -0.69 7.66
CA TYR A 186 -5.44 -0.97 7.38
C TYR A 186 -5.79 -2.46 7.48
N LEU A 187 -4.89 -3.36 7.08
CA LEU A 187 -5.11 -4.80 7.25
C LEU A 187 -5.06 -5.20 8.73
N SER A 188 -4.18 -4.59 9.52
CA SER A 188 -4.10 -4.84 10.97
C SER A 188 -5.39 -4.45 11.67
N GLU A 189 -5.96 -3.29 11.35
CA GLU A 189 -7.23 -2.85 11.92
C GLU A 189 -8.41 -3.71 11.43
N LEU A 190 -8.44 -4.08 10.14
CA LEU A 190 -9.44 -5.01 9.60
C LEU A 190 -9.45 -6.35 10.35
N ILE A 191 -8.27 -6.91 10.66
CA ILE A 191 -8.16 -8.17 11.40
C ILE A 191 -8.76 -8.04 12.80
N LYS A 192 -8.59 -6.91 13.48
CA LYS A 192 -9.22 -6.66 14.79
C LYS A 192 -10.74 -6.66 14.67
N ILE A 193 -11.29 -5.97 13.66
CA ILE A 193 -12.73 -5.92 13.40
C ILE A 193 -13.28 -7.33 13.14
N LEU A 194 -12.60 -8.11 12.29
CA LEU A 194 -13.02 -9.47 11.96
C LEU A 194 -12.98 -10.40 13.19
N LYS A 195 -11.94 -10.30 14.03
CA LYS A 195 -11.84 -11.07 15.27
C LYS A 195 -12.92 -10.73 16.29
N ASN A 196 -13.33 -9.46 16.37
CA ASN A 196 -14.41 -9.03 17.27
C ASN A 196 -15.80 -9.47 16.77
N ALA A 197 -15.93 -9.83 15.50
CA ALA A 197 -17.18 -10.30 14.90
C ALA A 197 -17.33 -11.83 14.92
N ALA A 198 -16.25 -12.57 15.22
CA ALA A 198 -16.18 -14.04 15.30
C ALA A 198 -16.57 -14.57 16.67
#